data_AF-A0A9Q3GVT1-F1
#
_entry.id   AF-A0A9Q3GVT1-F1
#
_cell.length_a   1.000
_cell.length_b   1.000
_cell.length_c   1.000
_cell.angle_alpha   90.00
_cell.angle_beta   90.00
_cell.angle_gamma   90.00
#
_symmetry.space_group_name_H-M   'P 1'
#
loop_
_entity.id
_entity.type
_entity.pdbx_description
1 polymer ?
#
loop_
_entity_poly.entity_id
_entity_poly.type
_entity_poly.pdbx_seq_one_letter_code
_entity_poly.pdbx_strand_id
1 'polypeptide(L)'
;MWSYLKGSQTLCKHTQDAQTYLVTPSKGMAYIHGTATKMNFCIENDQHPFIIDSGAHCSIVARDYLENHFPNWEKQLLPTKAKSFKSASGKMTPIGTIIKEIIISHRRGNIGPNPEFSVRDYSHIQGFLLGTPYQRMYGIDICNS
;
A
#
# COMPACT_ATOMS: atom_id res chain seq x y z
N MET A 1 -4.59 -16.16 -31.04
CA MET A 1 -4.65 -14.75 -31.47
C MET A 1 -4.94 -13.93 -30.23
N TRP A 2 -3.90 -13.43 -29.56
CA TRP A 2 -4.02 -12.69 -28.31
C TRP A 2 -4.25 -11.22 -28.62
N SER A 3 -5.47 -10.72 -28.39
CA SER A 3 -5.78 -9.30 -28.55
C SER A 3 -5.17 -8.51 -27.38
N TYR A 4 -4.15 -7.71 -27.70
CA TYR A 4 -3.67 -6.62 -26.86
C TYR A 4 -4.85 -5.71 -26.50
N LEU A 5 -5.26 -5.72 -25.24
CA LEU A 5 -6.13 -4.68 -24.71
C LEU A 5 -5.33 -3.38 -24.71
N LYS A 6 -5.80 -2.41 -25.50
CA LYS A 6 -5.27 -1.06 -25.57
C LYS A 6 -5.15 -0.50 -24.15
N GLY A 7 -3.93 -0.12 -23.79
CA GLY A 7 -3.62 0.49 -22.50
C GLY A 7 -4.53 1.69 -22.25
N SER A 8 -5.27 1.62 -21.15
CA SER A 8 -5.87 2.80 -20.54
C SER A 8 -4.72 3.67 -20.03
N GLN A 9 -4.20 4.54 -20.88
CA GLN A 9 -3.31 5.61 -20.46
C GLN A 9 -4.13 6.61 -19.66
N THR A 10 -4.13 6.46 -18.35
CA THR A 10 -4.37 7.60 -17.47
C THR A 10 -3.09 7.83 -16.69
N LEU A 11 -2.34 8.82 -17.15
CA LEU A 11 -1.23 9.37 -16.42
C LEU A 11 -1.77 9.98 -15.12
N CYS A 12 -1.34 9.48 -13.98
CA CYS A 12 -1.23 10.33 -12.81
C CYS A 12 -0.25 11.47 -13.15
N LYS A 13 -0.78 12.60 -13.65
CA LYS A 13 -0.05 13.74 -14.23
C LYS A 13 0.79 14.55 -13.23
N HIS A 14 0.86 14.11 -11.97
CA HIS A 14 1.61 14.78 -10.91
C HIS A 14 2.62 13.82 -10.29
N THR A 15 3.82 13.78 -10.86
CA THR A 15 4.97 13.09 -10.26
C THR A 15 5.64 14.06 -9.29
N GLN A 16 5.64 13.75 -8.00
CA GLN A 16 6.47 14.45 -7.01
C GLN A 16 7.74 13.63 -6.78
N ASP A 17 8.87 14.30 -6.54
CA ASP A 17 10.09 13.62 -6.15
C ASP A 17 9.89 12.88 -4.81
N ALA A 18 10.52 11.72 -4.66
CA ALA A 18 10.50 10.98 -3.41
C ALA A 18 11.09 11.87 -2.29
N GLN A 19 10.29 12.14 -1.25
CA GLN A 19 10.74 12.91 -0.10
C GLN A 19 11.27 11.97 0.99
N THR A 20 12.56 12.09 1.31
CA THR A 20 13.13 11.46 2.50
C THR A 20 12.75 12.27 3.73
N TYR A 21 11.87 11.73 4.57
CA TYR A 21 11.62 12.28 5.90
C TYR A 21 12.77 11.84 6.83
N LEU A 22 13.88 12.59 6.83
CA LEU A 22 14.98 12.39 7.76
C LEU A 22 14.55 12.88 9.15
N VAL A 23 14.09 11.96 10.00
CA VAL A 23 13.90 12.26 11.43
C VAL A 23 15.16 11.82 12.17
N THR A 24 15.98 12.79 12.59
CA THR A 24 17.11 12.52 13.49
C THR A 24 16.56 12.19 14.89
N PRO A 25 16.99 11.08 15.53
CA PRO A 25 16.53 10.76 16.88
C PRO A 25 16.99 11.84 17.87
N SER A 26 16.09 12.25 18.76
CA SER A 26 16.43 13.20 19.83
C SER A 26 17.46 12.59 20.79
N LYS A 27 18.40 13.41 21.29
CA LYS A 27 19.45 12.97 22.22
C LYS A 27 18.83 12.28 23.44
N GLY A 28 19.17 11.01 23.66
CA GLY A 28 18.62 10.18 24.75
C GLY A 28 17.49 9.23 24.33
N MET A 29 17.00 9.32 23.09
CA MET A 29 16.08 8.33 22.51
C MET A 29 16.89 7.41 21.59
N ALA A 30 17.07 6.15 21.99
CA ALA A 30 17.80 5.13 21.21
C ALA A 30 17.00 4.59 20.01
N TYR A 31 15.87 5.23 19.68
CA TYR A 31 15.00 4.86 18.59
C TYR A 31 14.58 6.10 17.83
N ILE A 32 14.63 6.00 16.51
CA ILE A 32 13.96 6.93 15.62
C ILE A 32 12.47 6.65 15.81
N HIS A 33 11.66 7.65 16.15
CA HIS A 33 10.21 7.51 16.09
C HIS A 33 9.91 7.10 14.64
N GLY A 34 9.61 5.83 14.41
CA GLY A 34 9.57 5.24 13.07
C GLY A 34 8.49 5.92 12.25
N THR A 35 8.85 6.98 11.53
CA THR A 35 8.00 7.56 10.51
C THR A 35 7.95 6.53 9.41
N ALA A 36 6.85 5.77 9.39
CA ALA A 36 6.60 4.79 8.36
C ALA A 36 6.86 5.42 6.98
N THR A 37 7.53 4.72 6.07
CA THR A 37 7.83 5.23 4.73
C THR A 37 6.52 5.47 3.99
N LYS A 38 6.10 6.73 3.88
CA LYS A 38 4.86 7.12 3.22
C LYS A 38 5.16 7.58 1.80
N MET A 39 4.44 7.03 0.83
CA MET A 39 4.50 7.43 -0.57
C MET A 39 3.11 7.39 -1.19
N ASN A 40 2.89 8.11 -2.29
CA ASN A 40 1.62 8.02 -3.01
C ASN A 40 1.79 7.12 -4.23
N PHE A 41 0.84 6.21 -4.42
CA PHE A 41 0.70 5.43 -5.64
C PHE A 41 -0.63 5.71 -6.31
N CYS A 42 -0.67 5.49 -7.61
CA CYS A 42 -1.85 5.72 -8.41
C CYS A 42 -2.71 4.44 -8.41
N ILE A 43 -3.99 4.53 -8.08
CA ILE A 43 -4.99 3.46 -8.26
C ILE A 43 -6.19 4.10 -8.96
N GLU A 44 -6.73 3.45 -10.01
CA GLU A 44 -7.92 3.97 -10.72
C GLU A 44 -7.78 5.44 -11.15
N ASN A 45 -6.53 5.87 -11.42
CA ASN A 45 -6.11 7.21 -11.84
C ASN A 45 -6.01 8.28 -10.74
N ASP A 46 -6.27 7.91 -9.49
CA ASP A 46 -6.17 8.77 -8.33
C ASP A 46 -4.95 8.44 -7.47
N GLN A 47 -4.39 9.45 -6.82
CA GLN A 47 -3.25 9.29 -5.91
C GLN A 47 -3.73 8.90 -4.52
N HIS A 48 -3.22 7.78 -4.01
CA HIS A 48 -3.54 7.28 -2.67
C HIS A 48 -2.28 7.12 -1.82
N PRO A 49 -2.32 7.47 -0.52
CA PRO A 49 -1.25 7.19 0.41
C PRO A 49 -1.03 5.70 0.63
N PHE A 50 0.26 5.34 0.59
CA PHE A 50 0.80 4.03 0.89
C PHE A 50 1.84 4.15 2.00
N ILE A 51 1.73 3.27 2.98
CA ILE A 51 2.79 2.98 3.93
C ILE A 51 3.57 1.77 3.42
N ILE A 52 4.87 1.92 3.22
CA ILE A 52 5.75 0.81 2.90
C ILE A 52 6.35 0.30 4.20
N ASP A 53 5.92 -0.89 4.62
CA ASP A 53 6.30 -1.47 5.90
C ASP A 53 7.01 -2.80 5.69
N SER A 54 8.34 -2.79 5.82
CA SER A 54 9.17 -3.99 5.67
C SER A 54 8.99 -5.00 6.82
N GLY A 55 8.36 -4.60 7.93
CA GLY A 55 7.98 -5.46 9.04
C GLY A 55 6.60 -6.13 8.87
N ALA A 56 5.82 -5.72 7.87
CA ALA A 56 4.50 -6.28 7.63
C ALA A 56 4.54 -7.50 6.70
N HIS A 57 4.16 -8.65 7.25
CA HIS A 57 4.08 -9.91 6.49
C HIS A 57 2.97 -9.95 5.42
N CYS A 58 2.02 -9.03 5.44
CA CYS A 58 0.98 -8.90 4.42
C CYS A 58 0.67 -7.44 4.13
N SER A 59 0.19 -7.15 2.94
CA SER A 59 -0.40 -5.85 2.62
C SER A 59 -1.81 -5.75 3.17
N ILE A 60 -2.19 -4.57 3.64
CA ILE A 60 -3.49 -4.32 4.27
C ILE A 60 -4.07 -2.98 3.81
N VAL A 61 -5.39 -2.87 3.94
CA VAL A 61 -6.12 -1.62 3.75
C VAL A 61 -7.26 -1.56 4.78
N ALA A 62 -7.51 -0.37 5.30
CA ALA A 62 -8.62 -0.16 6.24
C ALA A 62 -9.97 -0.16 5.49
N ARG A 63 -10.98 -0.75 6.11
CA ARG A 63 -12.37 -0.76 5.61
C ARG A 63 -12.87 0.66 5.35
N ASP A 64 -12.78 1.53 6.34
CA ASP A 64 -13.25 2.92 6.25
C ASP A 64 -12.58 3.68 5.10
N TYR A 65 -11.30 3.39 4.84
CA TYR A 65 -10.59 3.98 3.71
C TYR A 65 -11.16 3.51 2.37
N LEU A 66 -11.50 2.23 2.23
CA LEU A 66 -12.16 1.72 1.03
C LEU A 66 -13.57 2.29 0.85
N GLU A 67 -14.35 2.42 1.92
CA GLU A 67 -15.69 3.00 1.87
C GLU A 67 -15.67 4.46 1.38
N ASN A 68 -14.66 5.22 1.79
CA ASN A 68 -14.52 6.63 1.41
C ASN A 68 -13.98 6.84 -0.01
N HIS A 69 -13.18 5.92 -0.54
CA HIS A 69 -12.44 6.14 -1.79
C HIS A 69 -12.81 5.20 -2.95
N PHE A 70 -13.40 4.02 -2.68
CA PHE A 70 -13.70 3.01 -3.69
C PHE A 70 -15.15 2.55 -3.60
N PRO A 71 -16.08 3.24 -4.28
CA PRO A 71 -17.48 2.83 -4.32
C PRO A 71 -17.61 1.39 -4.83
N ASN A 72 -18.37 0.56 -4.13
CA ASN A 72 -18.56 -0.87 -4.44
C ASN A 72 -17.32 -1.77 -4.24
N TRP A 73 -16.33 -1.39 -3.43
CA TRP A 73 -15.20 -2.26 -3.10
C TRP A 73 -15.64 -3.65 -2.60
N GLU A 74 -16.79 -3.74 -1.91
CA GLU A 74 -17.37 -4.99 -1.43
C GLU A 74 -17.66 -5.99 -2.55
N LYS A 75 -17.96 -5.53 -3.78
CA LYS A 75 -18.17 -6.42 -4.94
C LYS A 75 -16.87 -7.07 -5.42
N GLN A 76 -15.73 -6.48 -5.06
CA GLN A 76 -14.38 -6.99 -5.36
C GLN A 76 -13.82 -7.81 -4.20
N LEU A 77 -14.57 -7.95 -3.10
CA LEU A 77 -14.12 -8.64 -1.90
C LEU A 77 -14.10 -10.15 -2.12
N LEU A 78 -12.91 -10.72 -1.98
CA LEU A 78 -12.69 -12.15 -1.99
C LEU A 78 -12.73 -12.69 -0.54
N PRO A 79 -13.29 -13.90 -0.33
CA PRO A 79 -13.31 -14.51 0.98
C PRO A 79 -11.88 -14.82 1.45
N THR A 80 -11.57 -14.47 2.70
CA THR A 80 -10.26 -14.77 3.29
C THR A 80 -10.26 -16.12 4.01
N LYS A 81 -9.19 -16.89 3.86
CA LYS A 81 -8.99 -18.15 4.61
C LYS A 81 -8.34 -17.91 5.99
N ALA A 82 -7.91 -16.69 6.28
CA ALA A 82 -7.12 -16.39 7.47
C ALA A 82 -8.03 -15.99 8.65
N LYS A 83 -7.92 -16.72 9.77
CA LYS A 83 -8.82 -16.56 10.93
C LYS A 83 -8.44 -15.40 11.86
N SER A 84 -7.18 -14.98 11.92
CA SER A 84 -6.75 -13.84 12.75
C SER A 84 -5.31 -13.45 12.42
N PHE A 85 -5.00 -12.16 12.42
CA PHE A 85 -3.63 -11.67 12.34
C PHE A 85 -3.25 -10.95 13.62
N LYS A 86 -2.01 -11.11 14.06
CA LYS A 86 -1.44 -10.40 15.20
C LYS A 86 -0.67 -9.18 14.68
N SER A 87 -1.09 -7.99 15.07
CA SER A 87 -0.30 -6.77 14.93
C SER A 87 0.32 -6.44 16.29
N ALA A 88 1.43 -5.71 16.28
CA ALA A 88 1.99 -5.11 17.50
C ALA A 88 0.98 -4.17 18.20
N SER A 89 0.04 -3.61 17.44
CA SER A 89 -1.00 -2.70 17.93
C SER A 89 -2.32 -3.37 18.35
N GLY A 90 -2.40 -4.71 18.32
CA GLY A 90 -3.57 -5.46 18.78
C GLY A 90 -4.07 -6.54 17.80
N LYS A 91 -5.25 -7.09 18.10
CA LYS A 91 -5.93 -8.05 17.22
C LYS A 91 -6.59 -7.30 16.07
N MET A 92 -6.33 -7.77 14.84
CA MET A 92 -6.96 -7.25 13.64
C MET A 92 -7.86 -8.32 13.02
N THR A 93 -9.15 -8.02 12.90
CA THR A 93 -10.13 -8.93 12.27
C THR A 93 -10.11 -8.73 10.76
N PRO A 94 -9.75 -9.76 9.97
CA PRO A 94 -9.84 -9.67 8.51
C PRO A 94 -11.30 -9.79 8.04
N ILE A 95 -11.71 -8.91 7.14
CA ILE A 95 -13.03 -8.95 6.50
C ILE A 95 -12.96 -9.80 5.22
N GLY A 96 -11.89 -9.64 4.46
CA GLY A 96 -11.64 -10.35 3.20
C GLY A 96 -10.33 -9.88 2.57
N THR A 97 -10.18 -10.17 1.29
CA THR A 97 -9.03 -9.71 0.48
C THR A 97 -9.55 -8.99 -0.76
N ILE A 98 -8.90 -7.91 -1.17
CA ILE A 98 -9.13 -7.27 -2.47
C ILE A 98 -7.83 -7.21 -3.26
N ILE A 99 -7.92 -7.13 -4.58
CA ILE A 99 -6.77 -6.92 -5.46
C ILE A 99 -6.92 -5.53 -6.06
N LYS A 100 -5.86 -4.70 -5.96
CA LYS A 100 -5.82 -3.39 -6.62
C LYS A 100 -4.58 -3.29 -7.47
N GLU A 101 -4.76 -2.91 -8.74
CA GLU A 101 -3.65 -2.49 -9.58
C GLU A 101 -3.14 -1.15 -9.04
N ILE A 102 -1.86 -1.11 -8.67
CA ILE A 102 -1.17 0.12 -8.31
C ILE A 102 -0.25 0.49 -9.46
N ILE A 103 -0.15 1.77 -9.79
CA ILE A 103 0.82 2.28 -10.75
C ILE A 103 1.88 3.06 -9.98
N ILE A 104 3.10 2.55 -10.04
CA ILE A 104 4.30 3.17 -9.51
C ILE A 104 4.97 3.93 -10.66
N SER A 105 5.01 5.25 -10.56
CA SER A 105 5.66 6.09 -11.56
C SER A 105 7.17 6.00 -11.41
N HIS A 106 7.87 5.68 -12.49
CA HIS A 106 9.33 5.61 -12.50
C HIS A 106 9.89 6.24 -13.79
N ARG A 107 11.10 6.84 -13.70
CA ARG A 107 11.70 7.65 -14.78
C ARG A 107 11.90 6.88 -16.10
N ARG A 108 11.97 5.55 -16.05
CA ARG A 108 12.15 4.66 -17.21
C ARG A 108 10.86 4.01 -17.70
N GLY A 109 9.71 4.43 -17.16
CA GLY A 109 8.42 3.80 -17.40
C GLY A 109 7.75 3.39 -16.11
N ASN A 110 6.43 3.26 -16.16
CA ASN A 110 5.62 2.91 -14.99
C ASN A 110 5.66 1.40 -14.73
N ILE A 111 5.56 1.02 -13.46
CA ILE A 111 5.39 -0.36 -13.03
C ILE A 111 3.94 -0.51 -12.55
N GLY A 112 3.23 -1.54 -13.01
CA GLY A 112 1.84 -1.84 -12.62
C GLY A 112 1.70 -3.10 -11.75
N PRO A 113 2.14 -3.10 -10.48
CA PRO A 113 1.87 -4.22 -9.57
C PRO A 113 0.38 -4.48 -9.35
N ASN A 114 0.01 -5.74 -9.12
CA ASN A 114 -1.34 -6.14 -8.70
C ASN A 114 -1.36 -6.77 -7.29
N PRO A 115 -1.05 -6.01 -6.22
CA PRO A 115 -1.05 -6.53 -4.87
C PRO A 115 -2.43 -6.92 -4.35
N GLU A 116 -2.45 -7.99 -3.58
CA GLU A 116 -3.57 -8.40 -2.73
C GLU A 116 -3.47 -7.70 -1.38
N PHE A 117 -4.56 -7.06 -0.96
CA PHE A 117 -4.68 -6.40 0.32
C PHE A 117 -5.72 -7.10 1.18
N SER A 118 -5.33 -7.48 2.39
CA SER A 118 -6.30 -7.90 3.37
C SER A 118 -7.06 -6.68 3.90
N VAL A 119 -8.38 -6.70 3.74
CA VAL A 119 -9.27 -5.64 4.23
C VAL A 119 -9.48 -5.82 5.73
N ARG A 120 -9.28 -4.75 6.50
CA ARG A 120 -9.30 -4.77 7.96
C ARG A 120 -10.29 -3.78 8.54
N ASP A 121 -10.98 -4.22 9.57
CA ASP A 121 -11.75 -3.36 10.45
C ASP A 121 -10.80 -2.72 11.48
N TYR A 122 -9.96 -1.77 11.02
CA TYR A 122 -8.96 -1.10 11.83
C TYR A 122 -8.76 0.34 11.35
N SER A 123 -9.14 1.31 12.19
CA SER A 123 -9.33 2.72 11.82
C SER A 123 -8.05 3.57 11.81
N HIS A 124 -6.90 3.05 12.25
CA HIS A 124 -5.70 3.87 12.39
C HIS A 124 -4.86 4.01 11.10
N ILE A 125 -5.18 3.28 10.03
CA ILE A 125 -4.46 3.37 8.76
C ILE A 125 -5.25 4.23 7.78
N GLN A 126 -4.75 5.43 7.50
CA GLN A 126 -5.30 6.35 6.52
C GLN A 126 -4.69 6.10 5.13
N GLY A 127 -4.92 4.91 4.57
CA GLY A 127 -4.38 4.53 3.27
C GLY A 127 -4.18 3.04 3.10
N PHE A 128 -3.28 2.69 2.19
CA PHE A 128 -2.83 1.32 1.98
C PHE A 128 -1.52 1.07 2.74
N LEU A 129 -1.27 -0.17 3.11
CA LEU A 129 0.03 -0.62 3.59
C LEU A 129 0.54 -1.72 2.65
N LEU A 130 1.72 -1.53 2.09
CA LEU A 130 2.40 -2.50 1.26
C LEU A 130 3.43 -3.27 2.09
N GLY A 131 3.17 -4.55 2.30
CA GLY A 131 4.03 -5.42 3.10
C GLY A 131 5.25 -5.95 2.33
N THR A 132 6.12 -6.63 3.06
CA THR A 132 7.39 -7.18 2.57
C THR A 132 7.27 -8.08 1.34
N PRO A 133 6.23 -8.94 1.17
CA PRO A 133 6.15 -9.81 -0.01
C PRO A 133 6.16 -9.03 -1.33
N TYR A 134 5.40 -7.94 -1.41
CA TYR A 134 5.34 -7.12 -2.63
C TYR A 134 6.53 -6.19 -2.77
N GLN A 135 7.12 -5.73 -1.67
CA GLN A 135 8.40 -5.02 -1.72
C GLN A 135 9.48 -5.88 -2.37
N ARG A 136 9.62 -7.14 -1.94
CA ARG A 136 10.58 -8.08 -2.52
C ARG A 136 10.25 -8.44 -3.96
N MET A 137 8.98 -8.71 -4.27
CA MET A 137 8.55 -9.11 -5.62
C MET A 137 8.82 -8.02 -6.66
N TYR A 138 8.65 -6.75 -6.30
CA TYR A 138 8.79 -5.63 -7.21
C TYR A 138 10.08 -4.82 -7.01
N GLY A 139 11.00 -5.29 -6.16
CA GLY A 139 12.29 -4.64 -5.92
C GLY A 139 12.17 -3.26 -5.27
N ILE A 140 11.14 -3.04 -4.44
CA ILE A 140 10.97 -1.80 -3.68
C ILE A 140 11.80 -1.92 -2.41
N ASP A 141 12.96 -1.27 -2.40
CA ASP A 141 13.85 -1.24 -1.24
C ASP A 141 13.66 0.07 -0.45
N ILE A 142 13.68 -0.04 0.87
CA ILE A 142 13.67 1.12 1.78
C ILE A 142 15.11 1.32 2.27
N CYS A 143 15.87 2.16 1.57
CA CYS A 143 17.20 2.54 2.03
C CYS A 143 17.07 3.60 3.15
N ASN A 144 17.10 3.16 4.40
CA ASN A 144 17.35 4.06 5.53
C ASN A 144 18.87 4.25 5.65
N SER A 145 19.41 5.31 5.04
CA SER A 145 20.79 5.75 5.26
C SER A 145 20.91 6.61 6.50
#